data_AF-A0A660MXH7-F1
#
_entry.id   AF-A0A660MXH7-F1
#
_cell.length_a   1.000
_cell.length_b   1.000
_cell.length_c   1.000
_cell.angle_alpha   90.00
_cell.angle_beta   90.00
_cell.angle_gamma   90.00
#
_symmetry.space_group_name_H-M   'P 1'
#
loop_
_entity.id
_entity.type
_entity.pdbx_description
1 polymer ?
#
loop_
_entity_poly.entity_id
_entity_poly.type
_entity_poly.pdbx_seq_one_letter_code
_entity_poly.pdbx_strand_id
1 'polypeptide(L)'
;MSDKRYKEVGFFYCFFLVMKLIVDSAQRYAKMRAHTATHLLHAALGKIFPTTKQAGSLVDSDLLRFDFYADRLLNEQELAQLERVINQMIYYACEVSTLELSLEEAQKLGAKMFFEEKYGDIVRVVQVKNIHSAEVAPEVQAYFDGYGAMLSQELCGGTHVANTKDIGAFSIVSQEAVASGIKRLTALTGPRVLEKLEKQTSMLGDLVNILEVKSFAQLSEKAQKLTKTLEECQSQLQAMESKVIKAELLSGEKRSDQYFEIILKVASDLNFKTVGAEAKSLFLEKSVLLYNDLGNFIILGKAGVSAKQLAQQVALKGGGNDVQIQGRDENVLKLYN
;
A
#
# COMPACT_ATOMS: atom_id res chain seq x y z
N MET A 1 50.73 21.98 73.47
CA MET A 1 51.48 21.17 72.50
C MET A 1 50.95 19.75 72.57
N SER A 2 50.69 19.15 71.41
CA SER A 2 50.29 17.74 71.15
C SER A 2 49.03 17.23 71.87
N ASP A 3 47.89 17.10 71.18
CA ASP A 3 47.60 16.04 70.19
C ASP A 3 47.57 14.64 70.82
N LYS A 4 46.35 14.12 71.06
CA LYS A 4 45.94 12.78 70.63
C LYS A 4 44.43 12.60 70.79
N ARG A 5 43.80 12.61 69.63
CA ARG A 5 42.38 12.40 69.33
C ARG A 5 41.84 11.11 69.95
N TYR A 6 40.67 11.22 70.57
CA TYR A 6 39.78 10.10 70.86
C TYR A 6 39.46 9.36 69.55
N LYS A 7 39.70 8.04 69.52
CA LYS A 7 39.21 7.15 68.48
C LYS A 7 37.71 6.97 68.69
N GLU A 8 36.89 7.81 68.07
CA GLU A 8 35.49 7.46 67.84
C GLU A 8 35.43 6.40 66.74
N VAL A 9 34.87 5.24 67.09
CA VAL A 9 34.50 4.18 66.16
C VAL A 9 33.22 4.65 65.46
N GLY A 10 33.39 5.41 64.39
CA GLY A 10 32.31 5.70 63.46
C GLY A 10 31.97 4.42 62.70
N PHE A 11 30.89 3.73 63.10
CA PHE A 11 30.25 2.71 62.27
C PHE A 11 29.72 3.39 61.01
N PHE A 12 30.51 3.35 59.93
CA PHE A 12 29.99 3.60 58.58
C PHE A 12 29.18 2.38 58.17
N TYR A 13 27.87 2.38 58.45
CA TYR A 13 26.94 1.48 57.78
C TYR A 13 26.80 1.93 56.32
N CYS A 14 27.69 1.44 55.45
CA CYS A 14 27.43 1.44 54.02
C CYS A 14 26.45 0.28 53.76
N PHE A 15 25.15 0.58 53.77
CA PHE A 15 24.15 -0.35 53.23
C PHE A 15 24.50 -0.55 51.74
N PHE A 16 25.15 -1.65 51.40
CA PHE A 16 25.32 -2.05 50.01
C PHE A 16 23.94 -2.34 49.43
N LEU A 17 23.39 -1.39 48.68
CA LEU A 17 22.18 -1.60 47.91
C LEU A 17 22.51 -2.55 46.75
N VAL A 18 22.15 -3.82 46.89
CA VAL A 18 22.29 -4.80 45.80
C VAL A 18 21.13 -4.60 44.84
N MET A 19 21.43 -4.18 43.61
CA MET A 19 20.45 -4.07 42.54
C MET A 19 20.45 -5.35 41.69
N LYS A 20 19.26 -5.93 41.48
CA LYS A 20 19.06 -7.05 40.55
C LYS A 20 18.40 -6.52 39.27
N LEU A 21 19.14 -6.52 38.17
CA LEU A 21 18.60 -6.21 36.85
C LEU A 21 18.04 -7.49 36.22
N ILE A 22 16.79 -7.43 35.76
CA ILE A 22 16.10 -8.54 35.10
C ILE A 22 15.75 -8.08 33.69
N VAL A 23 16.14 -8.87 32.70
CA VAL A 23 15.77 -8.65 31.31
C VAL A 23 14.41 -9.28 31.06
N ASP A 24 13.50 -8.56 30.40
CA ASP A 24 12.28 -9.13 29.87
C ASP A 24 12.62 -10.19 28.80
N SER A 25 12.41 -11.46 29.15
CA SER A 25 12.72 -12.57 28.26
C SER A 25 11.88 -12.57 27.00
N ALA A 26 10.58 -12.24 27.10
CA ALA A 26 9.68 -12.24 25.94
C ALA A 26 10.14 -11.20 24.92
N GLN A 27 10.41 -9.98 25.38
CA GLN A 27 10.94 -8.93 24.53
C GLN A 27 12.31 -9.29 23.94
N ARG A 28 13.21 -9.87 24.75
CA ARG A 28 14.54 -10.30 24.30
C ARG A 28 14.45 -11.32 23.17
N TYR A 29 13.64 -12.37 23.32
CA TYR A 29 13.48 -13.38 22.29
C TYR A 29 12.83 -12.82 21.03
N ALA A 30 11.83 -11.95 21.15
CA ALA A 30 11.18 -11.30 20.01
C ALA A 30 12.18 -10.47 19.17
N LYS A 31 13.09 -9.74 19.83
CA LYS A 31 14.17 -9.03 19.15
C LYS A 31 15.20 -9.95 18.52
N MET A 32 15.56 -11.06 19.20
CA MET A 32 16.48 -12.06 18.66
C MET A 32 15.94 -12.71 17.37
N ARG A 33 14.64 -13.02 17.32
CA ARG A 33 13.98 -13.55 16.11
C ARG A 33 14.05 -12.57 14.95
N ALA A 34 13.60 -11.33 15.18
CA ALA A 34 13.63 -10.27 14.17
C ALA A 34 15.06 -9.98 13.68
N HIS A 35 16.05 -10.05 14.57
CA HIS A 35 17.43 -9.80 14.21
C HIS A 35 18.04 -10.90 13.34
N THR A 36 17.90 -12.17 13.72
CA THR A 36 18.35 -13.28 12.86
C THR A 36 17.61 -13.28 11.51
N ALA A 37 16.31 -12.99 11.50
CA ALA A 37 15.55 -12.87 10.26
C ALA A 37 16.04 -11.72 9.35
N THR A 38 16.55 -10.64 9.94
CA THR A 38 17.16 -9.53 9.18
C THR A 38 18.41 -10.00 8.41
N HIS A 39 19.25 -10.86 9.01
CA HIS A 39 20.40 -11.44 8.32
C HIS A 39 20.00 -12.38 7.18
N LEU A 40 18.95 -13.20 7.36
CA LEU A 40 18.39 -14.03 6.29
C LEU A 40 17.85 -13.16 5.14
N LEU A 41 17.13 -12.10 5.48
CA LEU A 41 16.60 -11.14 4.52
C LEU A 41 17.72 -10.47 3.73
N HIS A 42 18.76 -9.99 4.39
CA HIS A 42 19.90 -9.35 3.74
C HIS A 42 20.65 -10.32 2.82
N ALA A 43 20.85 -11.57 3.24
CA ALA A 43 21.44 -12.59 2.40
C ALA A 43 20.60 -12.87 1.14
N ALA A 44 19.29 -13.04 1.30
CA ALA A 44 18.39 -13.36 0.21
C ALA A 44 18.20 -12.17 -0.76
N LEU A 45 18.15 -10.94 -0.25
CA LEU A 45 18.16 -9.72 -1.09
C LEU A 45 19.44 -9.63 -1.93
N GLY A 46 20.59 -10.07 -1.41
CA GLY A 46 21.84 -10.12 -2.16
C GLY A 46 21.80 -11.06 -3.38
N LYS A 47 20.86 -12.02 -3.44
CA LYS A 47 20.65 -12.84 -4.65
C LYS A 47 19.88 -12.11 -5.75
N ILE A 48 19.00 -11.20 -5.36
CA ILE A 48 18.18 -10.41 -6.29
C ILE A 48 18.95 -9.15 -6.73
N PHE A 49 19.64 -8.52 -5.77
CA PHE A 49 20.42 -7.30 -5.95
C PHE A 49 21.87 -7.54 -5.49
N PRO A 50 22.76 -8.09 -6.33
CA PRO A 50 24.12 -8.48 -5.92
C PRO A 50 25.00 -7.34 -5.39
N THR A 51 24.71 -6.11 -5.79
CA THR A 51 25.43 -4.90 -5.35
C THR A 51 24.76 -4.22 -4.14
N THR A 52 23.69 -4.82 -3.60
CA THR A 52 22.95 -4.25 -2.49
C THR A 52 23.82 -4.13 -1.24
N LYS A 53 23.61 -3.04 -0.51
CA LYS A 53 24.21 -2.79 0.80
C LYS A 53 23.09 -2.35 1.74
N GLN A 54 23.27 -2.62 3.02
CA GLN A 54 22.41 -2.07 4.06
C GLN A 54 22.57 -0.55 4.09
N ALA A 55 21.46 0.17 4.04
CA ALA A 55 21.36 1.62 4.25
C ALA A 55 20.81 1.95 5.66
N GLY A 56 20.18 0.98 6.33
CA GLY A 56 19.60 1.15 7.66
C GLY A 56 18.89 -0.12 8.12
N SER A 57 18.78 -0.30 9.43
CA SER A 57 18.03 -1.42 10.01
C SER A 57 17.41 -1.04 11.34
N LEU A 58 16.20 -1.54 11.58
CA LEU A 58 15.54 -1.51 12.88
C LEU A 58 15.03 -2.90 13.20
N VAL A 59 15.32 -3.37 14.41
CA VAL A 59 14.77 -4.60 14.97
C VAL A 59 14.06 -4.27 16.28
N ASP A 60 12.83 -4.71 16.40
CA ASP A 60 12.03 -4.58 17.62
C ASP A 60 11.25 -5.88 17.84
N SER A 61 10.38 -5.91 18.86
CA SER A 61 9.58 -7.08 19.23
C SER A 61 8.83 -7.67 18.03
N ASP A 62 9.42 -8.72 17.44
CA ASP A 62 8.90 -9.46 16.30
C ASP A 62 8.64 -8.59 15.05
N LEU A 63 9.34 -7.47 14.94
CA LEU A 63 9.24 -6.51 13.83
C LEU A 63 10.64 -6.15 13.35
N LEU A 64 10.83 -6.12 12.05
CA LEU A 64 12.03 -5.58 11.43
C LEU A 64 11.69 -4.61 10.30
N ARG A 65 12.57 -3.62 10.13
CA ARG A 65 12.63 -2.76 8.95
C ARG A 65 14.06 -2.82 8.42
N PHE A 66 14.20 -3.13 7.14
CA PHE A 66 15.49 -3.26 6.50
C PHE A 66 15.55 -2.34 5.28
N ASP A 67 16.49 -1.40 5.32
CA ASP A 67 16.72 -0.44 4.25
C ASP A 67 17.95 -0.89 3.47
N PHE A 68 17.80 -0.94 2.16
CA PHE A 68 18.84 -1.47 1.28
C PHE A 68 18.90 -0.69 -0.02
N TYR A 69 20.10 -0.66 -0.61
CA TYR A 69 20.28 -0.06 -1.92
C TYR A 69 19.75 -0.98 -3.01
N ALA A 70 18.84 -0.45 -3.84
CA ALA A 70 18.33 -1.10 -5.03
C ALA A 70 17.82 -0.06 -6.04
N ASP A 71 17.97 -0.38 -7.32
CA ASP A 71 17.53 0.43 -8.45
C ASP A 71 16.00 0.45 -8.59
N ARG A 72 15.32 -0.63 -8.18
CA ARG A 72 13.86 -0.76 -8.23
C ARG A 72 13.27 -1.46 -7.00
N LEU A 73 11.95 -1.38 -6.88
CA LEU A 73 11.19 -2.22 -5.96
C LEU A 73 11.13 -3.67 -6.47
N LEU A 74 10.88 -4.61 -5.55
CA LEU A 74 10.63 -5.99 -5.91
C LEU A 74 9.25 -6.10 -6.56
N ASN A 75 9.11 -6.95 -7.57
CA ASN A 75 7.79 -7.31 -8.07
C ASN A 75 7.11 -8.34 -7.15
N GLU A 76 5.83 -8.63 -7.39
CA GLU A 76 5.05 -9.55 -6.55
C GLU A 76 5.63 -10.97 -6.49
N GLN A 77 6.17 -11.47 -7.60
CA GLN A 77 6.78 -12.79 -7.65
C GLN A 77 8.09 -12.85 -6.85
N GLU A 78 8.90 -11.81 -6.95
CA GLU A 78 10.15 -11.68 -6.18
C GLU A 78 9.89 -11.55 -4.68
N LEU A 79 8.87 -10.77 -4.27
CA LEU A 79 8.45 -10.70 -2.87
C LEU A 79 8.01 -12.06 -2.34
N ALA A 80 7.16 -12.76 -3.09
CA ALA A 80 6.67 -14.08 -2.71
C ALA A 80 7.81 -15.11 -2.63
N GLN A 81 8.75 -15.07 -3.57
CA GLN A 81 9.91 -15.95 -3.58
C GLN A 81 10.87 -15.63 -2.42
N LEU A 82 11.11 -14.34 -2.14
CA LEU A 82 11.94 -13.89 -1.03
C LEU A 82 11.39 -14.38 0.32
N GLU A 83 10.11 -14.17 0.57
CA GLU A 83 9.43 -14.65 1.77
C GLU A 83 9.49 -16.19 1.86
N ARG A 84 9.26 -16.90 0.75
CA ARG A 84 9.35 -18.36 0.69
C ARG A 84 10.74 -18.87 1.04
N VAL A 85 11.79 -18.33 0.42
CA VAL A 85 13.20 -18.70 0.66
C VAL A 85 13.55 -18.55 2.13
N ILE A 86 13.22 -17.40 2.74
CA ILE A 86 13.51 -17.14 4.16
C ILE A 86 12.77 -18.14 5.05
N ASN A 87 11.50 -18.44 4.77
CA ASN A 87 10.76 -19.44 5.53
C ASN A 87 11.30 -20.86 5.33
N GLN A 88 11.90 -21.20 4.19
CA GLN A 88 12.61 -22.48 4.02
C GLN A 88 13.87 -22.52 4.90
N MET A 89 14.66 -21.43 4.95
CA MET A 89 15.81 -21.32 5.85
C MET A 89 15.41 -21.46 7.33
N ILE A 90 14.23 -20.95 7.70
CA ILE A 90 13.66 -21.13 9.05
C ILE A 90 13.26 -22.59 9.28
N TYR A 91 12.50 -23.17 8.35
CA TYR A 91 11.96 -24.51 8.46
C TYR A 91 13.04 -25.58 8.61
N TYR A 92 14.14 -25.47 7.85
CA TYR A 92 15.26 -26.40 7.91
C TYR A 92 16.24 -26.18 9.05
N ALA A 93 15.91 -25.30 10.00
CA ALA A 93 16.60 -25.21 11.29
C ALA A 93 18.12 -25.02 11.16
N CYS A 94 18.55 -24.04 10.37
CA CYS A 94 19.95 -23.68 10.20
C CYS A 94 20.58 -23.21 11.53
N GLU A 95 21.79 -23.71 11.81
CA GLU A 95 22.56 -23.34 13.00
C GLU A 95 23.01 -21.89 12.93
N VAL A 96 22.90 -21.18 14.06
CA VAL A 96 23.39 -19.81 14.20
C VAL A 96 24.48 -19.79 15.26
N SER A 97 25.68 -19.36 14.87
CA SER A 97 26.85 -19.31 15.74
C SER A 97 27.48 -17.93 15.71
N THR A 98 28.30 -17.64 16.73
CA THR A 98 29.01 -16.38 16.85
C THR A 98 30.47 -16.61 17.15
N LEU A 99 31.35 -15.86 16.48
CA LEU A 99 32.80 -15.90 16.66
C LEU A 99 33.29 -14.51 17.07
N GLU A 100 34.27 -14.47 17.96
CA GLU A 100 35.04 -13.26 18.26
C GLU A 100 36.41 -13.39 17.59
N LEU A 101 36.72 -12.48 16.68
CA LEU A 101 37.88 -12.56 15.81
C LEU A 101 38.53 -11.20 15.69
N SER A 102 39.79 -11.16 15.26
CA SER A 102 40.38 -9.90 14.80
C SER A 102 39.67 -9.39 13.54
N LEU A 103 39.73 -8.07 13.31
CA LEU A 103 39.16 -7.49 12.09
C LEU A 103 39.74 -8.12 10.81
N GLU A 104 41.04 -8.44 10.80
CA GLU A 104 41.72 -9.08 9.67
C GLU A 104 41.19 -10.50 9.43
N GLU A 105 41.00 -11.30 10.47
CA GLU A 105 40.44 -12.65 10.36
C GLU A 105 38.99 -12.61 9.88
N ALA A 106 38.18 -11.68 10.38
CA ALA A 106 36.80 -11.50 9.92
C ALA A 106 36.72 -11.11 8.44
N GLN A 107 37.65 -10.27 7.96
CA GLN A 107 37.77 -9.93 6.54
C GLN A 107 38.16 -11.15 5.69
N LYS A 108 39.11 -11.96 6.15
CA LYS A 108 39.52 -13.20 5.46
C LYS A 108 38.39 -14.22 5.35
N LEU A 109 37.49 -14.26 6.33
CA LEU A 109 36.29 -15.09 6.25
C LEU A 109 35.27 -14.60 5.22
N GLY A 110 35.39 -13.36 4.73
CA GLY A 110 34.41 -12.73 3.84
C GLY A 110 33.18 -12.23 4.57
N ALA A 111 33.27 -11.94 5.88
CA ALA A 111 32.16 -11.40 6.64
C ALA A 111 31.79 -10.00 6.13
N LYS A 112 30.49 -9.76 5.90
CA LYS A 112 30.02 -8.44 5.48
C LYS A 112 30.26 -7.43 6.60
N MET A 113 30.84 -6.29 6.22
CA MET A 113 31.11 -5.15 7.09
C MET A 113 30.20 -3.98 6.67
N PHE A 114 29.79 -3.17 7.64
CA PHE A 114 29.01 -1.97 7.42
C PHE A 114 29.96 -0.77 7.38
N PHE A 115 30.08 -0.16 6.20
CA PHE A 115 31.16 0.79 5.85
C PHE A 115 31.22 2.05 6.74
N GLU A 116 30.13 2.37 7.44
CA GLU A 116 30.01 3.57 8.27
C GLU A 116 30.34 3.33 9.75
N GLU A 117 30.65 2.10 10.15
CA GLU A 117 30.94 1.78 11.55
C GLU A 117 32.45 1.77 11.86
N LYS A 118 32.78 2.24 13.06
CA LYS A 118 34.15 2.12 13.60
C LYS A 118 34.25 0.79 14.34
N TYR A 119 35.12 -0.09 13.86
CA TYR A 119 35.39 -1.39 14.47
C TYR A 119 36.57 -1.33 15.42
N GLY A 120 36.49 -2.06 16.53
CA GLY A 120 37.62 -2.31 17.42
C GLY A 120 38.54 -3.43 16.89
N ASP A 121 39.59 -3.73 17.64
CA ASP A 121 40.57 -4.76 17.27
C ASP A 121 39.95 -6.16 17.22
N ILE A 122 38.96 -6.41 18.08
CA ILE A 122 38.16 -7.64 18.13
C ILE A 122 36.73 -7.31 17.70
N VAL A 123 36.21 -8.08 16.76
CA VAL A 123 34.86 -7.98 16.22
C VAL A 123 34.09 -9.27 16.43
N ARG A 124 32.78 -9.15 16.59
CA ARG A 124 31.87 -10.30 16.66
C ARG A 124 31.26 -10.56 15.29
N VAL A 125 31.45 -11.77 14.79
CA VAL A 125 30.86 -12.26 13.54
C VAL A 125 29.73 -13.20 13.87
N VAL A 126 28.55 -12.95 13.31
CA VAL A 126 27.39 -13.83 13.37
C VAL A 126 27.34 -14.64 12.08
N GLN A 127 27.22 -15.95 12.20
CA GLN A 127 27.14 -16.90 11.10
C GLN A 127 25.81 -17.64 11.15
N VAL A 128 25.14 -17.72 9.99
CA VAL A 128 24.04 -18.65 9.78
C VAL A 128 24.53 -19.71 8.82
N LYS A 129 24.65 -20.95 9.32
CA LYS A 129 25.19 -22.07 8.56
C LYS A 129 24.27 -22.44 7.40
N ASN A 130 24.84 -22.70 6.23
CA ASN A 130 24.08 -23.27 5.15
C ASN A 130 23.89 -24.78 5.33
N ILE A 131 22.79 -25.31 4.82
CA ILE A 131 22.58 -26.75 4.75
C ILE A 131 22.98 -27.22 3.34
N HIS A 132 23.94 -28.13 3.31
CA HIS A 132 24.28 -28.90 2.13
C HIS A 132 24.36 -30.35 2.60
N SER A 133 23.40 -31.18 2.19
CA SER A 133 23.46 -32.60 2.50
C SER A 133 22.91 -33.41 1.34
N ALA A 134 23.47 -34.61 1.14
CA ALA A 134 22.93 -35.60 0.22
C ALA A 134 21.53 -36.11 0.64
N GLU A 135 21.05 -35.71 1.82
CA GLU A 135 19.78 -36.11 2.42
C GLU A 135 18.66 -35.09 2.15
N VAL A 136 18.98 -33.93 1.55
CA VAL A 136 18.01 -32.89 1.20
C VAL A 136 17.57 -33.08 -0.25
N ALA A 137 16.25 -33.12 -0.48
CA ALA A 137 15.68 -33.31 -1.81
C ALA A 137 16.14 -32.20 -2.80
N PRO A 138 16.34 -32.50 -4.10
CA PRO A 138 16.86 -31.53 -5.07
C PRO A 138 16.07 -30.21 -5.12
N GLU A 139 14.75 -30.28 -5.02
CA GLU A 139 13.86 -29.12 -4.99
C GLU A 139 14.06 -28.21 -3.76
N VAL A 140 14.55 -28.78 -2.66
CA VAL A 140 14.88 -28.04 -1.45
C VAL A 140 16.27 -27.43 -1.59
N GLN A 141 17.24 -28.17 -2.13
CA GLN A 141 18.61 -27.71 -2.34
C GLN A 141 18.65 -26.40 -3.14
N ALA A 142 17.75 -26.23 -4.11
CA ALA A 142 17.60 -25.00 -4.89
C ALA A 142 17.40 -23.72 -4.05
N TYR A 143 16.81 -23.79 -2.85
CA TYR A 143 16.66 -22.63 -1.96
C TYR A 143 17.96 -22.21 -1.27
N PHE A 144 18.91 -23.15 -1.15
CA PHE A 144 20.19 -23.00 -0.44
C PHE A 144 21.38 -22.84 -1.39
N ASP A 145 21.14 -22.96 -2.70
CA ASP A 145 22.17 -22.85 -3.73
C ASP A 145 22.71 -21.42 -3.87
N GLY A 146 24.00 -21.37 -4.18
CA GLY A 146 24.74 -20.13 -4.38
C GLY A 146 25.14 -19.38 -3.11
N TYR A 147 24.70 -19.77 -1.91
CA TYR A 147 25.13 -19.11 -0.65
C TYR A 147 26.52 -19.58 -0.16
N GLY A 148 27.01 -20.75 -0.61
CA GLY A 148 28.24 -21.35 -0.09
C GLY A 148 28.03 -21.98 1.29
N ALA A 149 29.08 -22.10 2.10
CA ALA A 149 28.99 -22.79 3.40
C ALA A 149 28.12 -22.05 4.44
N MET A 150 27.92 -20.74 4.28
CA MET A 150 27.15 -19.90 5.20
C MET A 150 26.04 -19.17 4.42
N LEU A 151 24.80 -19.22 4.92
CA LEU A 151 23.70 -18.41 4.38
C LEU A 151 23.95 -16.92 4.57
N SER A 152 24.42 -16.56 5.76
CA SER A 152 24.79 -15.19 6.13
C SER A 152 26.01 -15.22 7.03
N GLN A 153 26.86 -14.22 6.87
CA GLN A 153 28.05 -14.02 7.70
C GLN A 153 28.35 -12.54 7.78
N GLU A 154 28.09 -11.93 8.94
CA GLU A 154 28.07 -10.47 9.10
C GLU A 154 28.68 -10.06 10.44
N LEU A 155 29.40 -8.94 10.47
CA LEU A 155 29.81 -8.33 11.73
C LEU A 155 28.56 -7.79 12.44
N CYS A 156 28.24 -8.34 13.60
CA CYS A 156 27.05 -7.92 14.33
C CYS A 156 27.21 -8.15 15.85
N GLY A 157 26.99 -7.07 16.62
CA GLY A 157 27.04 -7.09 18.09
C GLY A 157 25.70 -7.44 18.76
N GLY A 158 24.66 -7.74 17.99
CA GLY A 158 23.32 -7.98 18.53
C GLY A 158 23.09 -9.38 19.08
N THR A 159 21.92 -9.55 19.68
CA THR A 159 21.46 -10.86 20.17
C THR A 159 20.73 -11.62 19.06
N HIS A 160 21.00 -12.91 18.93
CA HIS A 160 20.46 -13.78 17.89
C HIS A 160 19.92 -15.07 18.49
N VAL A 161 18.92 -15.66 17.84
CA VAL A 161 18.53 -17.04 18.15
C VAL A 161 19.66 -18.00 17.82
N ALA A 162 19.74 -19.15 18.50
CA ALA A 162 20.77 -20.17 18.26
C ALA A 162 20.47 -21.03 17.02
N ASN A 163 19.21 -21.04 16.57
CA ASN A 163 18.79 -21.78 15.41
C ASN A 163 17.67 -21.04 14.67
N THR A 164 17.66 -21.05 13.33
CA THR A 164 16.67 -20.30 12.55
C THR A 164 15.23 -20.79 12.79
N LYS A 165 15.01 -22.04 13.21
CA LYS A 165 13.67 -22.53 13.57
C LYS A 165 13.02 -21.72 14.70
N ASP A 166 13.84 -21.13 15.58
CA ASP A 166 13.35 -20.35 16.72
C ASP A 166 12.76 -19.01 16.26
N ILE A 167 12.95 -18.60 15.00
CA ILE A 167 12.24 -17.48 14.36
C ILE A 167 10.73 -17.81 14.21
N GLY A 168 10.40 -19.08 14.04
CA GLY A 168 9.03 -19.58 13.85
C GLY A 168 8.51 -19.33 12.44
N ALA A 169 8.24 -18.07 12.11
CA ALA A 169 7.74 -17.66 10.79
C ALA A 169 8.26 -16.26 10.44
N PHE A 170 8.30 -15.95 9.15
CA PHE A 170 8.63 -14.63 8.62
C PHE A 170 7.56 -14.20 7.62
N SER A 171 7.10 -12.95 7.71
CA SER A 171 6.17 -12.40 6.71
C SER A 171 6.42 -10.93 6.42
N ILE A 172 6.54 -10.59 5.15
CA ILE A 172 6.67 -9.24 4.64
C ILE A 172 5.32 -8.53 4.82
N VAL A 173 5.36 -7.32 5.34
CA VAL A 173 4.19 -6.45 5.56
C VAL A 173 4.08 -5.43 4.43
N SER A 174 5.19 -4.81 4.06
CA SER A 174 5.21 -3.75 3.07
C SER A 174 6.60 -3.55 2.47
N GLN A 175 6.61 -2.95 1.28
CA GLN A 175 7.80 -2.36 0.66
C GLN A 175 7.54 -0.90 0.30
N GLU A 176 8.57 -0.06 0.39
CA GLU A 176 8.47 1.36 0.02
C GLU A 176 9.80 1.92 -0.50
N ALA A 177 9.74 2.99 -1.29
CA ALA A 177 10.91 3.75 -1.72
C ALA A 177 11.12 4.92 -0.74
N VAL A 178 12.15 4.84 0.11
CA VAL A 178 12.41 5.81 1.18
C VAL A 178 13.16 7.04 0.64
N ALA A 179 14.11 6.82 -0.26
CA ALA A 179 14.91 7.86 -0.90
C ALA A 179 15.42 7.38 -2.27
N SER A 180 16.14 8.26 -2.97
CA SER A 180 16.80 7.89 -4.23
C SER A 180 17.74 6.69 -4.02
N GLY A 181 17.49 5.60 -4.75
CA GLY A 181 18.27 4.36 -4.64
C GLY A 181 18.08 3.53 -3.37
N ILE A 182 17.25 3.95 -2.41
CA ILE A 182 17.03 3.23 -1.14
C ILE A 182 15.59 2.70 -1.07
N LYS A 183 15.47 1.40 -0.83
CA LYS A 183 14.20 0.69 -0.62
C LYS A 183 14.14 0.16 0.80
N ARG A 184 12.93 0.08 1.36
CA ARG A 184 12.67 -0.52 2.66
C ARG A 184 11.75 -1.71 2.52
N LEU A 185 12.08 -2.78 3.23
CA LEU A 185 11.13 -3.85 3.56
C LEU A 185 10.79 -3.81 5.03
N THR A 186 9.50 -3.90 5.34
CA THR A 186 9.01 -4.13 6.72
C THR A 186 8.50 -5.56 6.79
N ALA A 187 8.91 -6.30 7.82
CA ALA A 187 8.48 -7.68 8.02
C ALA A 187 8.24 -7.99 9.50
N LEU A 188 7.45 -9.04 9.74
CA LEU A 188 7.16 -9.60 11.04
C LEU A 188 7.81 -10.96 11.20
N THR A 189 8.07 -11.33 12.45
CA THR A 189 8.54 -12.68 12.82
C THR A 189 7.70 -13.28 13.94
N GLY A 190 7.85 -14.58 14.20
CA GLY A 190 7.29 -15.23 15.37
C GLY A 190 5.77 -15.03 15.53
N PRO A 191 5.26 -14.86 16.77
CA PRO A 191 3.83 -14.73 17.07
C PRO A 191 3.11 -13.61 16.29
N ARG A 192 3.77 -12.50 15.97
CA ARG A 192 3.14 -11.40 15.22
C ARG A 192 2.77 -11.78 13.79
N VAL A 193 3.41 -12.80 13.22
CA VAL A 193 2.99 -13.37 11.92
C VAL A 193 1.65 -14.07 12.08
N LEU A 194 1.44 -14.83 13.16
CA LEU A 194 0.16 -15.49 13.44
C LEU A 194 -0.94 -14.45 13.67
N GLU A 195 -0.69 -13.42 14.47
CA GLU A 195 -1.65 -12.32 14.71
C GLU A 195 -2.09 -11.65 13.38
N LYS A 196 -1.13 -11.45 12.45
CA LYS A 196 -1.42 -10.93 11.11
C LYS A 196 -2.33 -11.87 10.34
N LEU A 197 -2.03 -13.17 10.34
CA LEU A 197 -2.82 -14.18 9.63
C LEU A 197 -4.24 -14.29 10.21
N GLU A 198 -4.37 -14.35 11.53
CA GLU A 198 -5.67 -14.37 12.22
C GLU A 198 -6.53 -13.15 11.86
N LYS A 199 -5.94 -11.96 11.87
CA LYS A 199 -6.63 -10.73 11.44
C LYS A 199 -7.06 -10.82 9.98
N GLN A 200 -6.21 -11.32 9.08
CA GLN A 200 -6.55 -11.50 7.67
C GLN A 200 -7.67 -12.54 7.47
N THR A 201 -7.60 -13.67 8.17
CA THR A 201 -8.64 -14.71 8.12
C THR A 201 -9.97 -14.19 8.67
N SER A 202 -9.96 -13.39 9.73
CA SER A 202 -11.18 -12.74 10.26
C SER A 202 -11.80 -11.82 9.21
N MET A 203 -11.01 -10.94 8.58
CA MET A 203 -11.50 -10.04 7.53
C MET A 203 -12.09 -10.82 6.34
N LEU A 204 -11.47 -11.93 5.94
CA LEU A 204 -12.03 -12.80 4.90
C LEU A 204 -13.34 -13.46 5.35
N GLY A 205 -13.45 -13.86 6.62
CA GLY A 205 -14.69 -14.38 7.22
C GLY A 205 -15.82 -13.36 7.18
N ASP A 206 -15.53 -12.10 7.52
CA ASP A 206 -16.49 -11.01 7.45
C ASP A 206 -17.00 -10.79 6.01
N LEU A 207 -16.10 -10.84 5.02
CA LEU A 207 -16.48 -10.74 3.61
C LEU A 207 -17.35 -11.90 3.13
N VAL A 208 -17.10 -13.12 3.62
CA VAL A 208 -17.94 -14.28 3.30
C VAL A 208 -19.37 -14.04 3.76
N ASN A 209 -19.54 -13.50 4.97
CA ASN A 209 -20.84 -13.19 5.52
C ASN A 209 -21.53 -12.03 4.78
N ILE A 210 -20.81 -10.94 4.52
CA ILE A 210 -21.34 -9.76 3.81
C ILE A 210 -21.77 -10.11 2.39
N LEU A 211 -21.00 -10.94 1.68
CA LEU A 211 -21.28 -11.32 0.30
C LEU A 211 -22.18 -12.57 0.20
N GLU A 212 -22.57 -13.14 1.33
CA GLU A 212 -23.40 -14.34 1.45
C GLU A 212 -22.88 -15.51 0.60
N VAL A 213 -21.57 -15.77 0.68
CA VAL A 213 -20.94 -16.92 0.00
C VAL A 213 -20.66 -18.05 1.00
N LYS A 214 -20.37 -19.25 0.52
CA LYS A 214 -20.14 -20.42 1.39
C LYS A 214 -18.67 -20.64 1.74
N SER A 215 -17.75 -20.03 1.00
CA SER A 215 -16.30 -20.21 1.20
C SER A 215 -15.49 -19.06 0.62
N PHE A 216 -14.22 -18.94 1.06
CA PHE A 216 -13.28 -17.95 0.54
C PHE A 216 -13.05 -18.07 -0.97
N ALA A 217 -13.11 -19.30 -1.51
CA ALA A 217 -12.92 -19.54 -2.94
C ALA A 217 -13.98 -18.86 -3.81
N GLN A 218 -15.18 -18.61 -3.27
CA GLN A 218 -16.30 -17.98 -3.99
C GLN A 218 -16.27 -16.45 -3.94
N LEU A 219 -15.41 -15.85 -3.11
CA LEU A 219 -15.36 -14.39 -2.93
C LEU A 219 -15.04 -13.66 -4.25
N SER A 220 -14.04 -14.15 -5.00
CA SER A 220 -13.61 -13.53 -6.25
C SER A 220 -14.72 -13.56 -7.31
N GLU A 221 -15.34 -14.73 -7.51
CA GLU A 221 -16.45 -14.89 -8.46
C GLU A 221 -17.65 -14.01 -8.09
N LYS A 222 -18.04 -13.99 -6.80
CA LYS A 222 -19.15 -13.17 -6.32
C LYS A 222 -18.85 -11.67 -6.50
N ALA A 223 -17.63 -11.23 -6.22
CA ALA A 223 -17.21 -9.85 -6.43
C ALA A 223 -17.29 -9.46 -7.91
N GLN A 224 -16.78 -10.28 -8.82
CA GLN A 224 -16.87 -10.04 -10.27
C GLN A 224 -18.33 -9.95 -10.74
N LYS A 225 -19.19 -10.85 -10.25
CA LYS A 225 -20.62 -10.84 -10.58
C LYS A 225 -21.30 -9.57 -10.10
N LEU A 226 -21.03 -9.13 -8.86
CA LEU A 226 -21.59 -7.90 -8.31
C LEU A 226 -21.13 -6.66 -9.08
N THR A 227 -19.84 -6.57 -9.44
CA THR A 227 -19.31 -5.48 -10.28
C THR A 227 -20.02 -5.43 -11.62
N LYS A 228 -20.20 -6.58 -12.28
CA LYS A 228 -20.92 -6.63 -13.56
C LYS A 228 -22.38 -6.19 -13.41
N THR A 229 -23.08 -6.66 -12.38
CA THR A 229 -24.45 -6.24 -12.09
C THR A 229 -24.53 -4.73 -11.82
N LEU A 230 -23.55 -4.15 -11.14
CA LEU A 230 -23.47 -2.71 -10.91
C LEU A 230 -23.38 -1.93 -12.24
N GLU A 231 -22.49 -2.35 -13.14
CA GLU A 231 -22.32 -1.75 -14.47
C GLU A 231 -23.60 -1.88 -15.33
N GLU A 232 -24.26 -3.04 -15.28
CA GLU A 232 -25.52 -3.28 -15.96
C GLU A 232 -26.65 -2.38 -15.40
N CYS A 233 -26.78 -2.28 -14.08
CA CYS A 233 -27.76 -1.40 -13.43
C CYS A 233 -27.51 0.07 -13.76
N GLN A 234 -26.26 0.53 -13.76
CA GLN A 234 -25.90 1.90 -14.15
C GLN A 234 -26.28 2.18 -15.61
N SER A 235 -26.03 1.23 -16.51
CA SER A 235 -26.41 1.36 -17.92
C SER A 235 -27.92 1.40 -18.12
N GLN A 236 -28.66 0.56 -17.38
CA GLN A 236 -30.13 0.57 -17.41
C GLN A 236 -30.71 1.87 -16.84
N LEU A 237 -30.13 2.41 -15.76
CA LEU A 237 -30.53 3.70 -15.21
C LEU A 237 -30.34 4.82 -16.23
N GLN A 238 -29.18 4.91 -16.88
CA GLN A 238 -28.94 5.89 -17.94
C GLN A 238 -29.92 5.74 -19.11
N ALA A 239 -30.25 4.51 -19.51
CA ALA A 239 -31.23 4.25 -20.56
C ALA A 239 -32.65 4.67 -20.15
N MET A 240 -33.03 4.46 -18.88
CA MET A 240 -34.33 4.90 -18.36
C MET A 240 -34.39 6.42 -18.23
N GLU A 241 -33.33 7.06 -17.73
CA GLU A 241 -33.22 8.52 -17.68
C GLU A 241 -33.37 9.13 -19.08
N SER A 242 -32.69 8.59 -20.09
CA SER A 242 -32.84 9.00 -21.50
C SER A 242 -34.29 8.89 -21.97
N LYS A 243 -34.99 7.79 -21.64
CA LYS A 243 -36.41 7.61 -22.00
C LYS A 243 -37.34 8.61 -21.31
N VAL A 244 -37.13 8.87 -20.02
CA VAL A 244 -37.90 9.85 -19.24
C VAL A 244 -37.70 11.25 -19.82
N ILE A 245 -36.45 11.64 -20.06
CA ILE A 245 -36.09 12.91 -20.68
C ILE A 245 -36.76 13.05 -22.06
N LYS A 246 -36.70 12.01 -22.91
CA LYS A 246 -37.39 12.04 -24.21
C LYS A 246 -38.90 12.26 -24.07
N ALA A 247 -39.54 11.55 -23.14
CA ALA A 247 -40.97 11.68 -22.92
C ALA A 247 -41.35 13.09 -22.43
N GLU A 248 -40.55 13.68 -21.56
CA GLU A 248 -40.74 15.05 -21.07
C GLU A 248 -40.53 16.08 -22.20
N LEU A 249 -39.47 15.95 -22.98
CA LEU A 249 -39.21 16.81 -24.13
C LEU A 249 -40.36 16.76 -25.15
N LEU A 250 -40.94 15.58 -25.39
CA LEU A 250 -42.05 15.40 -26.32
C LEU A 250 -43.39 15.93 -25.78
N SER A 251 -43.69 15.71 -24.50
CA SER A 251 -45.00 16.04 -23.90
C SER A 251 -45.09 17.45 -23.32
N GLY A 252 -43.96 18.07 -22.94
CA GLY A 252 -43.97 19.39 -22.33
C GLY A 252 -44.46 20.49 -23.27
N GLU A 253 -45.03 21.55 -22.67
CA GLU A 253 -45.60 22.70 -23.38
C GLU A 253 -44.53 23.44 -24.16
N LYS A 254 -44.71 23.55 -25.49
CA LYS A 254 -43.75 24.19 -26.40
C LYS A 254 -44.27 25.55 -26.81
N ARG A 255 -43.44 26.58 -26.63
CA ARG A 255 -43.68 27.94 -27.13
C ARG A 255 -42.70 28.25 -28.25
N SER A 256 -42.91 29.33 -28.97
CA SER A 256 -41.98 29.83 -30.00
C SER A 256 -41.96 31.36 -29.99
N ASP A 257 -40.84 31.93 -30.45
CA ASP A 257 -40.68 33.36 -30.67
C ASP A 257 -39.92 33.63 -31.99
N GLN A 258 -39.46 34.86 -32.19
CA GLN A 258 -38.72 35.24 -33.41
C GLN A 258 -37.32 34.62 -33.54
N TYR A 259 -36.77 34.04 -32.47
CA TYR A 259 -35.41 33.47 -32.40
C TYR A 259 -35.43 31.94 -32.27
N PHE A 260 -36.39 31.40 -31.52
CA PHE A 260 -36.50 29.99 -31.20
C PHE A 260 -37.81 29.40 -31.72
N GLU A 261 -37.68 28.31 -32.47
CA GLU A 261 -38.82 27.54 -32.96
C GLU A 261 -39.43 26.67 -31.86
N ILE A 262 -38.63 26.33 -30.83
CA ILE A 262 -39.08 25.61 -29.64
C ILE A 262 -38.45 26.24 -28.41
N ILE A 263 -39.30 26.69 -27.49
CA ILE A 263 -38.96 27.08 -26.12
C ILE A 263 -39.69 26.12 -25.20
N LEU A 264 -38.94 25.43 -24.34
CA LEU A 264 -39.50 24.41 -23.45
C LEU A 264 -38.89 24.53 -22.05
N LYS A 265 -39.76 24.53 -21.05
CA LYS A 265 -39.37 24.40 -19.65
C LYS A 265 -39.23 22.91 -19.30
N VAL A 266 -38.10 22.53 -18.74
CA VAL A 266 -37.78 21.17 -18.28
C VAL A 266 -37.62 21.14 -16.76
N ALA A 267 -37.86 19.98 -16.15
CA ALA A 267 -37.73 19.77 -14.72
C ALA A 267 -36.27 19.99 -14.25
N SER A 268 -36.13 20.48 -13.02
CA SER A 268 -34.83 20.90 -12.47
C SER A 268 -33.91 19.76 -12.04
N ASP A 269 -34.47 18.58 -11.79
CA ASP A 269 -33.78 17.37 -11.34
C ASP A 269 -33.24 16.50 -12.50
N LEU A 270 -33.53 16.88 -13.75
CA LEU A 270 -33.00 16.18 -14.92
C LEU A 270 -31.52 16.45 -15.15
N ASN A 271 -30.83 15.41 -15.64
CA ASN A 271 -29.45 15.52 -16.11
C ASN A 271 -29.37 16.37 -17.39
N PHE A 272 -28.98 17.63 -17.25
CA PHE A 272 -28.92 18.60 -18.35
C PHE A 272 -28.01 18.18 -19.52
N LYS A 273 -26.96 17.38 -19.27
CA LYS A 273 -26.12 16.85 -20.34
C LYS A 273 -26.91 15.89 -21.22
N THR A 274 -27.69 15.00 -20.62
CA THR A 274 -28.56 14.06 -21.32
C THR A 274 -29.72 14.80 -22.00
N VAL A 275 -30.31 15.80 -21.34
CA VAL A 275 -31.34 16.69 -21.92
C VAL A 275 -30.86 17.32 -23.23
N GLY A 276 -29.65 17.92 -23.24
CA GLY A 276 -29.09 18.52 -24.44
C GLY A 276 -28.87 17.50 -25.58
N ALA A 277 -28.35 16.31 -25.25
CA ALA A 277 -28.13 15.25 -26.23
C ALA A 277 -29.45 14.77 -26.85
N GLU A 278 -30.47 14.50 -26.04
CA GLU A 278 -31.76 14.02 -26.53
C GLU A 278 -32.54 15.09 -27.28
N ALA A 279 -32.51 16.34 -26.82
CA ALA A 279 -33.14 17.45 -27.52
C ALA A 279 -32.51 17.70 -28.89
N LYS A 280 -31.18 17.59 -29.01
CA LYS A 280 -30.48 17.67 -30.29
C LYS A 280 -30.91 16.57 -31.26
N SER A 281 -31.21 15.37 -30.75
CA SER A 281 -31.72 14.26 -31.56
C SER A 281 -33.20 14.42 -31.94
N LEU A 282 -34.05 14.92 -31.03
CA LEU A 282 -35.49 15.03 -31.23
C LEU A 282 -35.89 16.24 -32.08
N PHE A 283 -35.19 17.35 -31.92
CA PHE A 283 -35.51 18.63 -32.55
C PHE A 283 -34.47 19.02 -33.60
N LEU A 284 -34.10 18.05 -34.44
CA LEU A 284 -33.21 18.26 -35.58
C LEU A 284 -33.69 19.43 -36.45
N GLU A 285 -32.74 20.24 -36.92
CA GLU A 285 -32.97 21.41 -37.78
C GLU A 285 -33.81 22.54 -37.15
N LYS A 286 -34.01 22.54 -35.82
CA LYS A 286 -34.72 23.60 -35.12
C LYS A 286 -33.82 24.41 -34.20
N SER A 287 -34.10 25.71 -34.11
CA SER A 287 -33.53 26.55 -33.04
C SER A 287 -34.32 26.30 -31.76
N VAL A 288 -33.68 25.76 -30.73
CA VAL A 288 -34.33 25.33 -29.48
C VAL A 288 -33.73 26.04 -28.28
N LEU A 289 -34.59 26.51 -27.36
CA LEU A 289 -34.23 26.93 -26.02
C LEU A 289 -34.90 26.01 -24.99
N LEU A 290 -34.10 25.35 -24.18
CA LEU A 290 -34.54 24.60 -23.00
C LEU A 290 -34.12 25.35 -21.75
N TYR A 291 -34.98 25.43 -20.75
CA TYR A 291 -34.62 26.06 -19.46
C TYR A 291 -35.35 25.41 -18.28
N ASN A 292 -34.88 25.66 -17.06
CA ASN A 292 -35.55 25.19 -15.83
C ASN A 292 -35.67 26.32 -14.79
N ASP A 293 -36.39 26.06 -13.69
CA ASP A 293 -36.62 27.02 -12.60
C ASP A 293 -35.36 27.46 -11.83
N LEU A 294 -34.23 26.77 -12.01
CA LEU A 294 -32.95 27.14 -11.42
C LEU A 294 -32.15 28.12 -12.31
N GLY A 295 -32.70 28.48 -13.46
CA GLY A 295 -32.06 29.33 -14.47
C GLY A 295 -31.03 28.59 -15.33
N ASN A 296 -30.96 27.26 -15.27
CA ASN A 296 -30.15 26.50 -16.21
C ASN A 296 -30.80 26.54 -17.58
N PHE A 297 -30.01 26.70 -18.64
CA PHE A 297 -30.51 26.72 -20.01
C PHE A 297 -29.60 26.00 -20.99
N ILE A 298 -30.19 25.52 -22.09
CA ILE A 298 -29.52 24.96 -23.26
C ILE A 298 -30.12 25.63 -24.49
N ILE A 299 -29.27 26.20 -25.34
CA ILE A 299 -29.62 26.69 -26.67
C ILE A 299 -29.02 25.76 -27.71
N LEU A 300 -29.84 25.29 -28.63
CA LEU A 300 -29.44 24.54 -29.81
C LEU A 300 -29.71 25.38 -31.06
N GLY A 301 -28.69 25.57 -31.89
CA GLY A 301 -28.82 26.26 -33.18
C GLY A 301 -29.12 25.27 -34.30
N LYS A 302 -30.02 25.62 -35.23
CA LYS A 302 -30.22 24.87 -36.48
C LYS A 302 -29.09 25.10 -37.48
N ALA A 303 -29.05 24.31 -38.56
CA ALA A 303 -28.07 24.51 -39.62
C ALA A 303 -28.08 25.96 -40.15
N GLY A 304 -26.91 26.59 -40.17
CA GLY A 304 -26.75 27.99 -40.59
C GLY A 304 -27.09 29.05 -39.52
N VAL A 305 -27.55 28.67 -38.33
CA VAL A 305 -27.83 29.58 -37.22
C VAL A 305 -26.94 29.24 -36.02
N SER A 306 -26.07 30.18 -35.62
CA SER A 306 -25.16 29.95 -34.48
C SER A 306 -25.90 30.05 -33.15
N ALA A 307 -25.74 29.04 -32.30
CA ALA A 307 -26.20 29.04 -30.91
C ALA A 307 -25.58 30.19 -30.08
N LYS A 308 -24.34 30.61 -30.39
CA LYS A 308 -23.71 31.78 -29.76
C LYS A 308 -24.41 33.08 -30.12
N GLN A 309 -24.77 33.23 -31.39
CA GLN A 309 -25.51 34.41 -31.86
C GLN A 309 -26.90 34.45 -31.22
N LEU A 310 -27.60 33.30 -31.16
CA LEU A 310 -28.90 33.21 -30.47
C LEU A 310 -28.78 33.62 -28.99
N ALA A 311 -27.79 33.08 -28.26
CA ALA A 311 -27.55 33.44 -26.86
C ALA A 311 -27.30 34.95 -26.67
N GLN A 312 -26.54 35.58 -27.58
CA GLN A 312 -26.30 37.03 -27.56
C GLN A 312 -27.57 37.84 -27.83
N GLN A 313 -28.42 37.40 -28.77
CA GLN A 313 -29.68 38.08 -29.12
C GLN A 313 -30.66 38.13 -27.92
N VAL A 314 -30.69 37.06 -27.12
CA VAL A 314 -31.53 37.01 -25.90
C VAL A 314 -30.78 37.35 -24.62
N ALA A 315 -29.57 37.94 -24.74
CA ALA A 315 -28.74 38.39 -23.62
C ALA A 315 -28.48 37.33 -22.53
N LEU A 316 -28.39 36.05 -22.91
CA LEU A 316 -28.06 34.94 -22.02
C LEU A 316 -26.55 34.64 -22.03
N LYS A 317 -25.96 34.53 -20.84
CA LYS A 317 -24.52 34.22 -20.69
C LYS A 317 -24.31 32.72 -20.46
N GLY A 318 -23.65 32.06 -21.41
CA GLY A 318 -23.32 30.64 -21.36
C GLY A 318 -22.05 30.30 -22.12
N GLY A 319 -21.60 29.04 -21.98
CA GLY A 319 -20.42 28.50 -22.66
C GLY A 319 -20.80 27.40 -23.65
N GLY A 320 -20.02 27.26 -24.72
CA GLY A 320 -20.23 26.23 -25.74
C GLY A 320 -19.70 26.61 -27.12
N ASN A 321 -20.27 25.98 -28.15
CA ASN A 321 -19.88 26.15 -29.55
C ASN A 321 -21.05 26.70 -30.39
N ASP A 322 -20.88 26.81 -31.71
CA ASP A 322 -21.92 27.35 -32.59
C ASP A 322 -23.14 26.44 -32.74
N VAL A 323 -23.08 25.19 -32.28
CA VAL A 323 -24.20 24.25 -32.33
C VAL A 323 -24.99 24.23 -31.01
N GLN A 324 -24.29 24.35 -29.88
CA GLN A 324 -24.89 24.27 -28.55
C GLN A 324 -24.22 25.25 -27.59
N ILE A 325 -25.03 26.04 -26.90
CA ILE A 325 -24.64 26.86 -25.74
C ILE A 325 -25.41 26.38 -24.53
N GLN A 326 -24.75 26.32 -23.38
CA GLN A 326 -25.40 26.00 -22.12
C GLN A 326 -24.83 26.85 -20.99
N GLY A 327 -25.63 27.10 -19.97
CA GLY A 327 -25.21 27.93 -18.84
C GLY A 327 -26.28 28.02 -17.76
N ARG A 328 -26.02 28.87 -16.78
CA ARG A 328 -26.98 29.26 -15.76
C ARG A 328 -27.07 30.78 -15.74
N ASP A 329 -28.23 31.32 -16.06
CA ASP A 329 -28.50 32.75 -16.11
C ASP A 329 -29.98 32.99 -15.77
N GLU A 330 -30.26 33.66 -14.65
CA GLU A 330 -31.62 33.94 -14.19
C GLU A 330 -32.43 34.79 -15.17
N ASN A 331 -31.78 35.49 -16.11
CA ASN A 331 -32.49 36.22 -17.15
C ASN A 331 -33.37 35.31 -18.02
N VAL A 332 -33.06 34.01 -18.14
CA VAL A 332 -33.91 33.07 -18.88
C VAL A 332 -35.31 32.96 -18.27
N LEU A 333 -35.42 33.09 -16.94
CA LEU A 333 -36.70 33.07 -16.24
C LEU A 333 -37.49 34.35 -16.48
N LYS A 334 -36.82 35.50 -16.57
CA LYS A 334 -37.49 36.78 -16.85
C LYS A 334 -38.06 36.84 -18.26
N LEU A 335 -37.43 36.12 -19.20
CA LEU A 335 -37.80 36.11 -20.61
C LEU A 335 -38.94 35.12 -20.92
N TYR A 336 -38.98 33.98 -20.23
CA TYR A 336 -39.77 32.84 -20.67
C TYR A 336 -40.64 32.15 -19.61
N ASN A 337 -40.54 32.53 -18.33
CA ASN A 337 -41.41 32.02 -17.25
C ASN A 337 -42.71 32.82 -17.19
#